data_AF-A0A0Q4R5V3-F1
#
_entry.id   AF-A0A0Q4R5V3-F1
#
_cell.length_a   1.000
_cell.length_b   1.000
_cell.length_c   1.000
_cell.angle_alpha   90.00
_cell.angle_beta   90.00
_cell.angle_gamma   90.00
#
_symmetry.space_group_name_H-M   'P 1'
#
loop_
_entity.id
_entity.type
_entity.pdbx_description
1 polymer ?
#
loop_
_entity_poly.entity_id
_entity_poly.type
_entity_poly.pdbx_seq_one_letter_code
_entity_poly.pdbx_strand_id
1 'polypeptide(L)'
;MRMMCPHCKQNAYTRHSGQLTNTSRETIFQCRNWECGHVFSTVTEINRTISPSATPDPTVVLPMSTHIQRALLQQQLQSMPSADYRPRNAGFMTGDLFGAMPAAG
;
A
#
# COMPACT_ATOMS: atom_id res chain seq x y z
N MET A 1 -3.84 -12.78 1.83
CA MET A 1 -2.55 -13.35 1.37
C MET A 1 -2.55 -14.86 1.63
N ARG A 2 -2.07 -15.68 0.68
CA ARG A 2 -1.87 -17.12 0.90
C ARG A 2 -0.38 -17.35 1.19
N MET A 3 -0.06 -17.75 2.41
CA MET A 3 1.29 -18.16 2.82
C MET A 3 1.32 -19.67 3.00
N MET A 4 2.47 -20.28 2.69
CA MET A 4 2.68 -21.71 2.93
C MET A 4 3.37 -21.91 4.28
N CYS A 5 2.92 -22.92 5.03
CA CYS A 5 3.59 -23.32 6.26
C CYS A 5 4.97 -23.91 5.95
N PRO A 6 6.04 -23.50 6.66
CA PRO A 6 7.39 -24.03 6.43
C PRO A 6 7.51 -25.53 6.78
N HIS A 7 6.66 -26.05 7.68
CA HIS A 7 6.73 -27.44 8.13
C HIS A 7 5.99 -28.41 7.20
N CYS A 8 4.70 -28.17 6.96
CA CYS A 8 3.85 -29.10 6.20
C CYS A 8 3.55 -28.63 4.76
N LYS A 9 4.03 -27.45 4.35
CA LYS A 9 3.76 -26.82 3.03
C LYS A 9 2.29 -26.59 2.71
N GLN A 10 1.39 -26.87 3.64
CA GLN A 10 -0.03 -26.57 3.54
C GLN A 10 -0.27 -25.06 3.67
N ASN A 11 -1.37 -24.56 3.10
CA ASN A 11 -1.76 -23.17 3.20
C ASN A 11 -2.04 -22.76 4.65
N ALA A 12 -1.61 -21.55 5.01
CA ALA A 12 -1.92 -20.91 6.27
C ALA A 12 -2.96 -19.79 6.09
N TYR A 13 -3.79 -19.58 7.11
CA TYR A 13 -4.79 -18.53 7.17
C TYR A 13 -4.30 -17.35 7.98
N THR A 14 -4.61 -16.14 7.52
CA THR A 14 -4.40 -14.92 8.29
C THR A 14 -5.36 -14.88 9.49
N ARG A 15 -4.82 -14.59 10.68
CA ARG A 15 -5.60 -14.37 11.91
C ARG A 15 -5.67 -12.92 12.29
N HIS A 16 -4.53 -12.24 12.22
CA HIS A 16 -4.40 -10.84 12.56
C HIS A 16 -3.45 -10.18 11.57
N SER A 17 -3.72 -8.93 11.21
CA SER A 17 -2.80 -8.12 10.43
C SER A 17 -2.73 -6.72 11.04
N GLY A 18 -1.53 -6.29 11.42
CA GLY A 18 -1.25 -4.98 11.96
C GLY A 18 -0.34 -4.21 11.01
N GLN A 19 -0.63 -2.92 10.80
CA GLN A 19 0.27 -2.06 10.03
C GLN A 19 1.45 -1.65 10.91
N LEU A 20 2.68 -1.86 10.41
CA LEU A 20 3.90 -1.52 11.14
C LEU A 20 4.41 -0.14 10.71
N THR A 21 4.54 0.07 9.39
CA THR A 21 4.93 1.35 8.78
C THR A 21 4.02 1.67 7.60
N ASN A 22 4.23 2.80 6.92
CA ASN A 22 3.45 3.12 5.72
C ASN A 22 3.70 2.11 4.57
N THR A 23 4.84 1.40 4.61
CA THR A 23 5.27 0.44 3.59
C THR A 23 5.25 -1.02 4.05
N SER A 24 5.12 -1.29 5.36
CA SER A 24 5.19 -2.65 5.91
C SER A 24 4.00 -3.01 6.82
N ARG A 25 3.62 -4.28 6.79
CA ARG A 25 2.51 -4.86 7.55
C ARG A 25 2.95 -6.18 8.15
N GLU A 26 2.76 -6.35 9.44
CA GLU A 26 2.93 -7.63 10.11
C GLU A 26 1.61 -8.41 10.08
N THR A 27 1.70 -9.69 9.77
CA THR A 27 0.56 -10.59 9.69
C THR A 27 0.85 -11.89 10.42
N ILE A 28 -0.07 -12.29 11.29
CA ILE A 28 -0.02 -13.57 12.01
C ILE A 28 -0.80 -14.60 11.22
N PHE A 29 -0.16 -15.73 10.95
CA PHE A 29 -0.70 -16.86 10.21
C PHE A 29 -0.87 -18.08 11.10
N GLN A 30 -1.97 -18.81 10.90
CA GLN A 30 -2.19 -20.14 11.48
C GLN A 30 -2.29 -21.17 10.37
N CYS A 31 -1.51 -22.24 10.48
CA CYS A 31 -1.54 -23.36 9.56
C CYS A 31 -2.94 -24.00 9.50
N ARG A 32 -3.39 -24.41 8.31
CA ARG A 32 -4.66 -25.12 8.13
C ARG A 32 -4.63 -26.57 8.59
N ASN A 33 -3.47 -27.23 8.51
CA ASN A 33 -3.34 -28.59 9.03
C ASN A 33 -3.38 -28.55 10.57
N TRP A 34 -4.40 -29.19 11.14
CA TRP A 34 -4.62 -29.30 12.59
C TRP A 34 -3.54 -30.11 13.28
N GLU A 35 -2.93 -31.10 12.60
CA GLU A 35 -1.79 -31.86 13.14
C GLU A 35 -0.54 -31.00 13.24
N CYS A 36 -0.35 -30.08 12.28
CA CYS A 36 0.81 -29.20 12.28
C CYS A 36 0.65 -28.08 13.30
N GLY A 37 -0.54 -27.47 13.41
CA GLY A 37 -0.88 -26.45 14.41
C GLY A 37 -0.03 -25.18 14.39
N HIS A 38 0.95 -25.06 13.49
CA HIS A 38 1.96 -24.02 13.51
C HIS A 38 1.37 -22.62 13.32
N VAL A 39 1.76 -21.71 14.20
CA VAL A 39 1.39 -20.28 14.17
C VAL A 39 2.68 -19.47 14.04
N PHE A 40 2.72 -18.55 13.09
CA PHE A 40 3.90 -17.76 12.78
C PHE A 40 3.54 -16.34 12.36
N SER A 41 4.40 -15.38 12.64
CA SER A 41 4.28 -14.00 12.14
C SER A 41 5.16 -13.80 10.92
N THR A 42 4.70 -12.94 10.01
CA THR A 42 5.45 -12.54 8.82
C THR A 42 5.30 -11.05 8.61
N VAL A 43 6.39 -10.39 8.23
CA VAL A 43 6.36 -8.99 7.79
C VAL A 43 6.33 -8.95 6.28
N THR A 44 5.29 -8.32 5.73
CA THR A 44 5.21 -8.01 4.29
C THR A 44 5.56 -6.55 4.08
N GLU A 45 6.53 -6.31 3.21
CA GLU A 45 7.02 -4.97 2.88
C GLU A 45 6.90 -4.69 1.38
N ILE A 46 6.57 -3.44 1.06
CA ILE A 46 6.61 -2.91 -0.29
C ILE A 46 8.08 -2.59 -0.63
N ASN A 47 8.72 -3.48 -1.37
CA ASN A 47 10.16 -3.36 -1.65
C ASN A 47 10.50 -2.40 -2.80
N ARG A 48 9.65 -2.33 -3.84
CA ARG A 48 9.92 -1.57 -5.06
C ARG A 48 8.65 -1.27 -5.84
N THR A 49 8.69 -0.17 -6.57
CA THR A 49 7.64 0.26 -7.49
C THR A 49 7.83 -0.45 -8.83
N ILE A 50 6.85 -1.26 -9.25
CA ILE A 50 6.80 -1.90 -10.58
C ILE A 50 6.13 -0.98 -11.60
N SER A 51 5.12 -0.22 -11.17
CA SER A 51 4.44 0.81 -11.96
C SER A 51 4.19 2.00 -11.05
N PRO A 52 4.43 3.25 -11.50
CA PRO A 52 4.16 4.44 -10.70
C PRO A 52 2.67 4.58 -10.39
N SER A 53 2.35 5.14 -9.23
CA SER A 53 0.97 5.51 -8.85
C SER A 53 0.50 6.71 -9.67
N ALA A 54 -0.79 6.76 -9.99
CA ALA A 54 -1.43 7.93 -10.60
C ALA A 54 -1.64 9.08 -9.59
N THR A 55 -1.60 8.78 -8.29
CA THR A 55 -1.69 9.74 -7.19
C THR A 55 -0.56 9.45 -6.21
N PRO A 56 0.67 9.93 -6.47
CA PRO A 56 1.82 9.65 -5.61
C PRO A 56 1.71 10.43 -4.29
N ASP A 57 1.98 9.76 -3.18
CA ASP A 57 2.21 10.39 -1.88
C ASP A 57 3.69 10.79 -1.78
N PRO A 58 4.02 12.08 -1.56
CA PRO A 58 5.41 12.53 -1.48
C PRO A 58 6.17 11.97 -0.28
N THR A 59 5.48 11.46 0.74
CA THR A 59 6.11 10.90 1.94
C THR A 59 6.63 9.47 1.74
N VAL A 60 6.18 8.78 0.69
CA VAL A 60 6.53 7.38 0.41
C VAL A 60 7.53 7.32 -0.74
N VAL A 61 8.81 7.19 -0.40
CA VAL A 61 9.89 7.04 -1.39
C VAL A 61 10.29 5.57 -1.50
N LEU A 62 9.97 4.96 -2.65
CA LEU A 62 10.27 3.56 -2.96
C LEU A 62 11.20 3.47 -4.17
N PRO A 63 12.19 2.56 -4.17
CA PRO A 63 13.03 2.34 -5.34
C PRO A 63 12.22 1.76 -6.50
N MET A 64 12.58 2.09 -7.74
CA MET A 64 11.95 1.50 -8.92
C MET A 64 12.54 0.13 -9.24
N SER A 65 11.74 -0.76 -9.84
CA SER A 65 12.22 -2.06 -10.34
C SER A 65 13.28 -1.88 -11.43
N THR A 66 14.30 -2.75 -11.44
CA THR A 66 15.38 -2.75 -12.43
C THR A 66 14.91 -3.00 -13.86
N HIS A 67 13.77 -3.66 -14.03
CA HIS A 67 13.18 -3.97 -15.34
C HIS A 67 12.41 -2.80 -15.96
N ILE A 68 12.31 -1.66 -15.27
CA ILE A 68 11.62 -0.49 -15.79
C ILE A 68 12.57 0.33 -16.65
N GLN A 69 12.18 0.59 -17.89
CA GLN A 69 12.85 1.55 -18.76
C GLN A 69 12.56 2.98 -18.28
N ARG A 70 13.32 3.44 -17.28
CA ARG A 70 13.17 4.75 -16.64
C ARG A 70 13.06 5.92 -17.63
N ALA A 71 13.85 5.91 -18.71
CA ALA A 71 13.86 6.97 -19.70
C ALA A 71 12.54 7.03 -20.48
N LEU A 72 12.03 5.88 -20.92
CA LEU A 72 10.75 5.78 -21.63
C LEU A 72 9.59 6.17 -20.71
N LEU A 73 9.61 5.72 -19.46
CA LEU A 73 8.60 6.09 -18.46
C LEU A 73 8.58 7.60 -18.24
N GLN A 74 9.74 8.24 -18.12
CA GLN A 74 9.84 9.68 -17.94
C GLN A 74 9.30 10.45 -19.14
N GLN A 75 9.59 10.01 -20.37
CA GLN A 75 9.01 10.58 -21.59
C GLN A 75 7.49 10.42 -21.62
N GLN A 76 6.98 9.24 -21.25
CA GLN A 76 5.54 8.99 -21.18
C GLN A 76 4.86 9.93 -20.18
N LEU A 77 5.41 10.08 -18.98
CA LEU A 77 4.91 10.99 -17.95
C LEU A 77 4.90 12.45 -18.40
N GLN A 78 5.91 12.88 -19.18
CA GLN A 78 5.96 14.23 -19.75
C GLN A 78 4.94 14.44 -20.86
N SER A 79 4.68 13.39 -21.67
CA SER A 79 3.76 13.46 -22.82
C SER A 79 2.29 13.22 -22.46
N MET A 80 2.00 12.72 -21.25
CA MET A 80 0.65 12.34 -20.87
C MET A 80 -0.26 13.57 -20.75
N PRO A 81 -1.43 13.58 -21.44
CA PRO A 81 -2.39 14.65 -21.27
C PRO A 81 -2.96 14.61 -19.84
N SER A 82 -3.24 15.78 -19.29
CA SER A 82 -3.98 15.87 -18.02
C SER A 82 -5.36 15.26 -18.21
N ALA A 83 -5.64 14.15 -17.54
CA ALA A 83 -6.98 13.56 -17.53
C ALA A 83 -7.90 14.44 -16.68
N ASP A 84 -9.14 14.67 -17.13
CA ASP A 84 -10.21 15.33 -16.36
C ASP A 84 -10.72 14.51 -15.16
N TYR A 85 -9.94 13.53 -14.71
CA TYR A 85 -10.29 12.65 -13.61
C TYR A 85 -10.34 13.45 -12.30
N ARG A 86 -11.56 13.71 -11.81
CA ARG A 86 -11.79 14.22 -10.46
C ARG A 86 -11.95 13.04 -9.50
N PRO A 87 -11.05 12.86 -8.50
CA PRO A 87 -11.18 11.79 -7.53
C PRO A 87 -12.47 11.97 -6.73
N ARG A 88 -13.39 11.00 -6.80
CA ARG A 88 -14.65 11.02 -6.03
C ARG A 88 -14.44 10.76 -4.53
N ASN A 89 -13.31 10.15 -4.19
CA ASN A 89 -12.93 9.75 -2.83
C ASN A 89 -11.60 10.40 -2.41
N ALA A 90 -11.34 11.66 -2.78
CA ALA A 90 -10.34 12.43 -2.06
C ALA A 90 -10.95 12.71 -0.69
N GLY A 91 -10.35 12.19 0.39
CA GLY A 91 -10.90 12.32 1.74
C GLY A 91 -11.27 13.77 2.07
N PHE A 92 -12.26 13.95 2.95
CA PHE A 92 -12.67 15.28 3.41
C PHE A 92 -11.43 16.06 3.88
N MET A 93 -11.02 17.07 3.12
CA MET A 93 -10.00 18.01 3.54
C MET A 93 -10.63 18.86 4.63
N THR A 94 -10.19 18.70 5.86
CA THR A 94 -10.64 19.47 7.05
C THR A 94 -10.26 20.96 6.98
N GLY A 95 -9.91 21.48 5.80
CA GLY A 95 -9.35 22.83 5.59
C GLY A 95 -10.36 23.95 5.79
N ASP A 96 -11.67 23.68 5.63
CA ASP A 96 -12.68 24.73 5.55
C ASP A 96 -13.56 24.85 6.82
N LEU A 97 -13.38 23.98 7.82
CA LEU A 97 -14.23 23.96 9.03
C LEU A 97 -13.98 25.15 9.98
N PHE A 98 -12.90 25.91 9.79
CA PHE A 98 -12.55 27.07 10.64
C PHE A 98 -12.37 28.39 9.86
N GLY A 99 -12.64 28.41 8.55
CA GLY A 99 -12.34 29.57 7.70
C GLY A 99 -13.40 30.68 7.68
N ALA A 100 -14.62 30.44 8.17
CA ALA A 100 -15.71 31.41 8.06
C ALA A 100 -16.66 31.36 9.27
N MET A 101 -16.20 31.79 10.45
CA MET A 101 -17.11 32.34 11.44
C MET A 101 -17.05 33.88 11.32
N PRO A 102 -18.11 34.56 10.85
CA PRO A 102 -18.15 36.01 10.93
C PRO A 102 -18.11 36.42 12.41
N ALA A 103 -17.29 37.44 12.72
CA ALA A 103 -17.22 37.99 14.06
C ALA A 103 -18.63 38.41 14.51
N ALA A 104 -19.12 37.82 15.59
CA ALA A 104 -20.36 38.24 16.22
C ALA A 104 -20.19 39.69 16.66
N GLY A 105 -20.87 40.60 15.97
CA GLY A 105 -21.08 41.98 16.40
C GLY A 105 -22.20 42.08 17.42
#